data_AF-A0A454VXP6-F1
#
_entry.id   AF-A0A454VXP6-F1
#
_cell.length_a   1.000
_cell.length_b   1.000
_cell.length_c   1.000
_cell.angle_alpha   90.00
_cell.angle_beta   90.00
_cell.angle_gamma   90.00
#
_symmetry.space_group_name_H-M   'P 1'
#
loop_
_entity.id
_entity.type
_entity.pdbx_description
1 polymer ?
#
loop_
_entity_poly.entity_id
_entity_poly.type
_entity_poly.pdbx_seq_one_letter_code
_entity_poly.pdbx_strand_id
1 'polypeptide(L)'
;MARYGCAEVTPSLIAAQLYQESTFRKNPPNGGADARGIAQFLDGTWATEGIDANKDGKKDVLDPEDAVPSMVSYDCKLADQIRSIPGDVVDNMLAAYNAGPGNVMQHGGVPPFEETRRYVREIRDRAEKWSAPMDGKVSGGLSKVVAAAKEALNKPYVMGGSCEPPFTGAKGCDCSSLVKYAWSKVGVNLPRVTYDQVGIGTKVKSASDLR
;
A
#
# COMPACT_ATOMS: atom_id res chain seq x y z
N MET A 1 7.90 -8.45 -11.98
CA MET A 1 7.85 -7.05 -11.51
C MET A 1 6.46 -6.49 -11.79
N ALA A 2 5.94 -5.62 -10.94
CA ALA A 2 4.68 -4.92 -11.20
C ALA A 2 4.83 -4.07 -12.48
N ARG A 3 3.74 -3.88 -13.24
CA ARG A 3 3.71 -3.18 -14.55
C ARG A 3 4.42 -1.82 -14.55
N TYR A 4 4.48 -1.14 -13.40
CA TYR A 4 5.05 0.20 -13.23
C TYR A 4 6.20 0.25 -12.20
N GLY A 5 6.56 -0.86 -11.55
CA GLY A 5 7.43 -0.87 -10.37
C GLY A 5 8.86 -1.34 -10.63
N CYS A 6 9.74 -1.05 -9.67
CA CYS A 6 11.17 -1.39 -9.61
C CYS A 6 11.51 -2.03 -8.26
N ALA A 7 12.76 -2.47 -8.07
CA ALA A 7 13.16 -3.21 -6.87
C ALA A 7 13.14 -2.36 -5.59
N GLU A 8 13.40 -1.06 -5.74
CA GLU A 8 13.45 -0.07 -4.65
C GLU A 8 12.06 0.26 -4.10
N VAL A 9 11.01 0.08 -4.90
CA VAL A 9 9.65 0.50 -4.60
C VAL A 9 8.79 -0.69 -4.21
N THR A 10 8.71 -0.96 -2.90
CA THR A 10 7.91 -2.05 -2.35
C THR A 10 6.47 -1.61 -2.02
N PRO A 11 5.50 -2.54 -1.92
CA PRO A 11 4.13 -2.20 -1.54
C PRO A 11 4.02 -1.49 -0.19
N SER A 12 4.81 -1.91 0.81
CA SER A 12 4.80 -1.26 2.14
C SER A 12 5.41 0.14 2.09
N LEU A 13 6.41 0.36 1.25
CA LEU A 13 7.01 1.69 1.04
C LEU A 13 5.99 2.65 0.41
N ILE A 14 5.32 2.25 -0.66
CA ILE A 14 4.30 3.08 -1.33
C ILE A 14 3.13 3.35 -0.40
N ALA A 15 2.67 2.34 0.35
CA ALA A 15 1.65 2.57 1.36
C ALA A 15 2.10 3.64 2.38
N ALA A 16 3.32 3.52 2.91
CA ALA A 16 3.88 4.47 3.87
C ALA A 16 4.01 5.89 3.31
N GLN A 17 4.42 6.01 2.06
CA GLN A 17 4.54 7.27 1.35
C GLN A 17 3.17 7.91 1.11
N LEU A 18 2.19 7.18 0.56
CA LEU A 18 0.81 7.65 0.40
C LEU A 18 0.18 8.09 1.73
N TYR A 19 0.49 7.39 2.83
CA TYR A 19 0.04 7.80 4.16
C TYR A 19 0.69 9.12 4.60
N GLN A 20 1.99 9.29 4.35
CA GLN A 20 2.70 10.54 4.64
C GLN A 20 2.15 11.71 3.80
N GLU A 21 1.79 11.46 2.55
CA GLU A 21 1.25 12.47 1.64
C GLU A 21 -0.17 12.91 2.01
N SER A 22 -1.07 11.96 2.26
CA SER A 22 -2.51 12.28 2.33
C SER A 22 -3.27 11.59 3.44
N THR A 23 -2.61 10.75 4.26
CA THR A 23 -3.29 9.79 5.16
C THR A 23 -4.29 8.91 4.40
N PHE A 24 -3.96 8.54 3.16
CA PHE A 24 -4.81 7.82 2.20
C PHE A 24 -6.10 8.54 1.76
N ARG A 25 -6.19 9.85 1.96
CA ARG A 25 -7.36 10.62 1.53
C ARG A 25 -7.28 10.87 0.03
N LYS A 26 -8.35 10.58 -0.70
CA LYS A 26 -8.49 10.93 -2.13
C LYS A 26 -8.37 12.44 -2.36
N ASN A 27 -8.86 13.23 -1.41
CA ASN A 27 -8.83 14.69 -1.45
C ASN A 27 -8.42 15.23 -0.06
N PRO A 28 -7.11 15.20 0.29
CA PRO A 28 -6.65 15.82 1.52
C PRO A 28 -6.76 17.35 1.39
N PRO A 29 -6.85 18.09 2.50
CA PRO A 29 -6.64 19.55 2.47
C PRO A 29 -5.29 19.86 1.82
N ASN A 30 -5.20 20.93 1.02
CA ASN A 30 -3.95 21.29 0.31
C ASN A 30 -2.76 21.30 1.29
N GLY A 31 -1.80 20.40 1.09
CA GLY A 31 -0.60 20.24 1.92
C GLY A 31 0.46 21.33 1.73
N GLY A 32 0.14 22.41 1.02
CA GLY A 32 1.08 23.38 0.48
C GLY A 32 1.32 23.16 -1.02
N ALA A 33 1.79 24.21 -1.71
CA ALA A 33 2.15 24.23 -3.14
C ALA A 33 1.08 23.69 -4.12
N ASP A 34 -0.21 23.68 -3.73
CA ASP A 34 -1.33 23.15 -4.52
C ASP A 34 -1.18 21.68 -4.94
N ALA A 35 -0.53 20.86 -4.09
CA ALA A 35 -0.44 19.42 -4.28
C ALA A 35 -1.82 18.72 -4.21
N ARG A 36 -2.08 17.77 -5.11
CA ARG A 36 -3.41 17.17 -5.30
C ARG A 36 -3.41 15.64 -5.18
N GLY A 37 -4.55 15.13 -4.74
CA GLY A 37 -4.82 13.68 -4.74
C GLY A 37 -4.13 12.92 -3.61
N ILE A 38 -4.32 11.60 -3.63
CA ILE A 38 -3.79 10.67 -2.62
C ILE A 38 -2.25 10.64 -2.55
N ALA A 39 -1.59 10.97 -3.66
CA ALA A 39 -0.14 11.02 -3.80
C ALA A 39 0.44 12.45 -3.78
N GLN A 40 -0.41 13.47 -3.59
CA GLN A 40 0.01 14.88 -3.51
C GLN A 40 0.91 15.33 -4.67
N PHE A 41 0.52 15.00 -5.91
CA PHE A 41 1.24 15.48 -7.08
C PHE A 41 1.05 16.97 -7.28
N LEU A 42 2.14 17.66 -7.64
CA LEU A 42 2.10 19.01 -8.20
C LEU A 42 1.67 18.97 -9.66
N ASP A 43 1.00 20.01 -10.14
CA ASP A 43 0.47 20.10 -11.51
C ASP A 43 1.55 19.90 -12.58
N GLY A 44 2.74 20.49 -12.37
CA GLY A 44 3.88 20.34 -13.28
C GLY A 44 4.37 18.89 -13.38
N THR A 45 4.46 18.20 -12.24
CA THR A 45 4.86 16.78 -12.20
C THR A 45 3.77 15.89 -12.79
N TRP A 46 2.49 16.14 -12.46
CA TRP A 46 1.38 15.35 -13.03
C TRP A 46 1.32 15.45 -14.56
N ALA A 47 1.61 16.63 -15.12
CA ALA A 47 1.62 16.83 -16.56
C ALA A 47 2.58 15.88 -17.30
N THR A 48 3.73 15.56 -16.70
CA THR A 48 4.76 14.70 -17.32
C THR A 48 4.71 13.25 -16.83
N GLU A 49 4.30 13.02 -15.58
CA GLU A 49 4.40 11.71 -14.93
C GLU A 49 3.06 11.00 -14.74
N GLY A 50 1.93 11.70 -14.90
CA GLY A 50 0.61 11.10 -14.76
C GLY A 50 0.35 10.01 -15.82
N ILE A 51 -0.23 8.90 -15.38
CA ILE A 51 -0.56 7.70 -16.18
C ILE A 51 -2.06 7.40 -16.04
N ASP A 52 -2.74 7.17 -17.17
CA ASP A 52 -4.07 6.54 -17.21
C ASP A 52 -3.87 5.03 -17.01
N ALA A 53 -3.90 4.60 -15.75
CA ALA A 53 -3.50 3.24 -15.38
C ALA A 53 -4.70 2.28 -15.39
N ASN A 54 -5.91 2.78 -15.09
CA ASN A 54 -7.14 2.01 -15.18
C ASN A 54 -7.70 1.91 -16.63
N LYS A 55 -7.18 2.72 -17.56
CA LYS A 55 -7.55 2.80 -18.99
C LYS A 55 -8.98 3.28 -19.21
N ASP A 56 -9.45 4.21 -18.39
CA ASP A 56 -10.77 4.83 -18.57
C ASP A 56 -10.76 6.00 -19.58
N GLY A 57 -9.59 6.34 -20.12
CA GLY A 57 -9.38 7.39 -21.11
C GLY A 57 -9.06 8.76 -20.52
N LYS A 58 -8.89 8.87 -19.20
CA LYS A 58 -8.51 10.09 -18.50
C LYS A 58 -7.29 9.86 -17.63
N LYS A 59 -6.51 10.92 -17.43
CA LYS A 59 -5.43 10.96 -16.44
C LYS A 59 -5.86 11.86 -15.30
N ASP A 60 -6.48 11.28 -14.29
CA ASP A 60 -7.02 12.04 -13.15
C ASP A 60 -6.11 11.94 -11.91
N VAL A 61 -5.49 13.06 -11.53
CA VAL A 61 -4.64 13.15 -10.33
C VAL A 61 -5.40 12.83 -9.04
N LEU A 62 -6.72 13.01 -9.05
CA LEU A 62 -7.58 12.71 -7.93
C LEU A 62 -8.02 11.24 -7.91
N ASP A 63 -7.90 10.48 -9.01
CA ASP A 63 -8.26 9.06 -9.02
C ASP A 63 -7.10 8.20 -8.49
N PRO A 64 -7.27 7.48 -7.35
CA PRO A 64 -6.22 6.61 -6.82
C PRO A 64 -5.77 5.52 -7.79
N GLU A 65 -6.66 5.05 -8.69
CA GLU A 65 -6.32 4.03 -9.68
C GLU A 65 -5.30 4.54 -10.72
N ASP A 66 -5.21 5.85 -10.94
CA ASP A 66 -4.20 6.52 -11.76
C ASP A 66 -3.02 7.04 -10.93
N ALA A 67 -3.32 7.72 -9.83
CA ALA A 67 -2.34 8.41 -9.01
C ALA A 67 -1.35 7.45 -8.34
N VAL A 68 -1.80 6.30 -7.83
CA VAL A 68 -0.91 5.34 -7.16
C VAL A 68 0.07 4.70 -8.15
N PRO A 69 -0.35 4.19 -9.33
CA PRO A 69 0.59 3.71 -10.34
C PRO A 69 1.53 4.80 -10.86
N SER A 70 1.05 6.05 -10.98
CA SER A 70 1.88 7.19 -11.37
C SER A 70 2.97 7.47 -10.32
N MET A 71 2.65 7.43 -9.02
CA MET A 71 3.62 7.56 -7.93
C MET A 71 4.68 6.48 -8.00
N VAL A 72 4.27 5.21 -8.13
CA VAL A 72 5.18 4.07 -8.26
C VAL A 72 6.15 4.26 -9.44
N SER A 73 5.62 4.64 -10.61
CA SER A 73 6.44 4.85 -11.81
C SER A 73 7.40 6.03 -11.64
N TYR A 74 6.94 7.11 -11.02
CA TYR A 74 7.75 8.30 -10.79
C TYR A 74 8.85 8.07 -9.77
N ASP A 75 8.56 7.38 -8.66
CA ASP A 75 9.56 6.97 -7.67
C ASP A 75 10.66 6.10 -8.30
N CYS A 76 10.30 5.17 -9.19
CA CYS A 76 11.30 4.38 -9.91
C CYS A 76 12.18 5.23 -10.83
N LYS A 77 11.59 6.20 -11.53
CA LYS A 77 12.34 7.17 -12.34
C LYS A 77 13.27 8.02 -11.48
N LEU A 78 12.82 8.46 -10.31
CA LEU A 78 13.64 9.19 -9.35
C LEU A 78 14.80 8.33 -8.85
N ALA A 79 14.54 7.08 -8.43
CA ALA A 79 15.56 6.14 -7.97
C ALA A 79 16.64 5.92 -9.04
N ASP A 80 16.26 5.79 -10.31
CA ASP A 80 17.22 5.68 -11.41
C ASP A 80 18.01 6.98 -11.64
N GLN A 81 17.35 8.14 -11.56
CA GLN A 81 17.99 9.45 -11.72
C GLN A 81 19.03 9.71 -10.63
N ILE A 82 18.76 9.34 -9.38
CA ILE A 82 19.67 9.60 -8.24
C ILE A 82 20.60 8.42 -7.92
N ARG A 83 20.59 7.35 -8.70
CA ARG A 83 21.31 6.09 -8.38
C ARG A 83 22.82 6.26 -8.16
N SER A 84 23.43 7.24 -8.83
CA SER A 84 24.86 7.55 -8.70
C SER A 84 25.18 8.45 -7.50
N ILE A 85 24.18 9.02 -6.84
CA ILE A 85 24.34 9.88 -5.67
C ILE A 85 24.67 8.99 -4.45
N PRO A 86 25.69 9.34 -3.65
CA PRO A 86 26.03 8.59 -2.45
C PRO A 86 24.86 8.44 -1.47
N GLY A 87 24.86 7.34 -0.72
CA GLY A 87 23.84 7.03 0.29
C GLY A 87 22.90 5.90 -0.12
N ASP A 88 21.83 5.73 0.66
CA ASP A 88 20.78 4.76 0.36
C ASP A 88 19.89 5.29 -0.78
N VAL A 89 19.67 4.45 -1.81
CA VAL A 89 18.90 4.84 -3.00
C VAL A 89 17.45 5.13 -2.64
N VAL A 90 16.85 4.40 -1.70
CA VAL A 90 15.45 4.60 -1.30
C VAL A 90 15.32 5.91 -0.52
N ASP A 91 16.25 6.21 0.38
CA ASP A 91 16.24 7.47 1.13
C ASP A 91 16.42 8.68 0.20
N ASN A 92 17.34 8.59 -0.76
CA ASN A 92 17.57 9.63 -1.77
C ASN A 92 16.36 9.79 -2.71
N MET A 93 15.68 8.70 -3.09
CA MET A 93 14.46 8.72 -3.89
C MET A 93 13.31 9.41 -3.15
N LEU A 94 13.04 9.04 -1.89
CA LEU A 94 12.01 9.69 -1.07
C LEU A 94 12.31 11.18 -0.86
N ALA A 95 13.59 11.52 -0.65
CA ALA A 95 14.02 12.90 -0.56
C ALA A 95 13.82 13.66 -1.88
N ALA A 96 14.04 13.01 -3.03
CA ALA A 96 13.81 13.59 -4.34
C ALA A 96 12.32 13.81 -4.64
N TYR A 97 11.43 12.96 -4.11
CA TYR A 97 9.99 13.15 -4.21
C TYR A 97 9.55 14.41 -3.44
N ASN A 98 10.01 14.55 -2.18
CA ASN A 98 9.62 15.66 -1.31
C ASN A 98 10.31 16.99 -1.63
N ALA A 99 11.63 16.98 -1.87
CA ALA A 99 12.44 18.19 -2.06
C ALA A 99 12.86 18.45 -3.52
N GLY A 100 12.53 17.54 -4.43
CA GLY A 100 12.98 17.59 -5.82
C GLY A 100 14.37 16.97 -6.02
N PRO A 101 14.61 16.27 -7.15
CA PRO A 101 15.89 15.60 -7.42
C PRO A 101 17.08 16.56 -7.54
N GLY A 102 16.84 17.81 -7.95
CA GLY A 102 17.88 18.85 -8.01
C GLY A 102 18.56 19.10 -6.66
N ASN A 103 17.77 19.17 -5.58
CA ASN A 103 18.31 19.37 -4.23
C ASN A 103 19.11 18.15 -3.75
N VAL A 104 18.65 16.93 -4.06
CA VAL A 104 19.37 15.70 -3.72
C VAL A 104 20.72 15.65 -4.43
N MET A 105 20.75 15.98 -5.73
CA MET A 105 21.99 16.04 -6.52
C MET A 105 22.94 17.13 -6.01
N GLN A 106 22.42 18.33 -5.71
CA GLN A 106 23.21 19.44 -5.20
C GLN A 106 23.86 19.15 -3.84
N HIS A 107 23.14 18.46 -2.95
CA HIS A 107 23.62 18.13 -1.61
C HIS A 107 24.36 16.78 -1.54
N GLY A 108 24.41 16.01 -2.63
CA GLY A 108 25.05 14.69 -2.66
C GLY A 108 24.35 13.65 -1.79
N GLY A 109 23.02 13.75 -1.64
CA GLY A 109 22.18 12.87 -0.83
C GLY A 109 20.98 13.60 -0.24
N VAL A 110 20.39 13.05 0.83
CA VAL A 110 19.25 13.68 1.54
C VAL A 110 19.63 15.10 2.01
N PRO A 111 18.95 16.16 1.53
CA PRO A 111 19.31 17.55 1.84
C PRO A 111 19.13 17.87 3.33
N PRO A 112 19.78 18.93 3.85
CA PRO A 112 19.68 19.35 5.25
C PRO A 112 18.35 20.07 5.58
N PHE A 113 17.27 19.76 4.87
CA PHE A 113 15.94 20.30 5.15
C PHE A 113 15.27 19.45 6.23
N GLU A 114 14.82 20.10 7.31
CA GLU A 114 14.23 19.41 8.46
C GLU A 114 13.00 18.57 8.05
N GLU A 115 12.16 19.15 7.20
CA GLU A 115 10.96 18.51 6.65
C GLU A 115 11.33 17.23 5.86
N THR A 116 12.24 17.32 4.89
CA THR A 116 12.64 16.18 4.05
C THR A 116 13.29 15.07 4.87
N ARG A 117 14.14 15.41 5.84
CA ARG A 117 14.74 14.40 6.72
C ARG A 117 13.69 13.71 7.59
N ARG A 118 12.67 14.43 8.06
CA ARG A 118 11.55 13.86 8.79
C ARG A 118 10.70 12.96 7.88
N TYR A 119 10.38 13.44 6.67
CA TYR A 119 9.63 12.71 5.65
C TYR A 119 10.25 11.33 5.36
N VAL A 120 11.55 11.29 5.05
CA VAL A 120 12.29 10.03 4.81
C VAL A 120 12.20 9.10 6.02
N ARG A 121 12.55 9.59 7.22
CA ARG A 121 12.55 8.76 8.44
C ARG A 121 11.18 8.16 8.76
N GLU A 122 10.13 8.97 8.70
CA GLU A 122 8.77 8.53 9.04
C GLU A 122 8.24 7.50 8.04
N ILE A 123 8.54 7.66 6.75
CA ILE A 123 8.17 6.68 5.74
C ILE A 123 8.93 5.38 5.94
N ARG A 124 10.25 5.43 6.21
CA ARG A 124 11.05 4.21 6.44
C ARG A 124 10.56 3.43 7.66
N ASP A 125 10.31 4.11 8.78
CA ASP A 125 9.78 3.49 10.00
C ASP A 125 8.39 2.87 9.78
N ARG A 126 7.49 3.56 9.08
CA ARG A 126 6.18 2.98 8.72
C ARG A 126 6.32 1.83 7.74
N ALA A 127 7.15 1.96 6.71
CA ALA A 127 7.36 0.92 5.70
C ALA A 127 7.94 -0.34 6.31
N GLU A 128 8.82 -0.23 7.32
CA GLU A 128 9.33 -1.37 8.09
C GLU A 128 8.22 -2.00 8.95
N LYS A 129 7.42 -1.20 9.66
CA LYS A 129 6.27 -1.71 10.43
C LYS A 129 5.23 -2.39 9.55
N TRP A 130 5.05 -1.91 8.32
CA TRP A 130 4.06 -2.41 7.36
C TRP A 130 4.63 -3.46 6.40
N SER A 131 5.96 -3.69 6.40
CA SER A 131 6.58 -4.78 5.64
C SER A 131 6.37 -6.14 6.33
N ALA A 132 6.08 -6.15 7.63
CA ALA A 132 5.83 -7.36 8.40
C ALA A 132 4.45 -7.99 8.08
N PRO A 133 4.38 -9.30 7.82
CA PRO A 133 5.22 -10.11 6.96
C PRO A 133 4.41 -10.58 5.74
N MET A 134 4.49 -9.88 4.61
CA MET A 134 4.13 -10.50 3.33
C MET A 134 5.20 -11.54 2.92
N ASP A 135 6.44 -11.41 3.44
CA ASP A 135 7.62 -12.19 3.00
C ASP A 135 8.23 -13.12 4.08
N GLY A 136 7.52 -13.41 5.18
CA GLY A 136 7.80 -14.61 5.98
C GLY A 136 8.50 -14.40 7.33
N LYS A 137 7.68 -14.44 8.37
CA LYS A 137 7.79 -15.36 9.54
C LYS A 137 6.41 -15.42 10.19
N VAL A 138 5.42 -15.88 9.43
CA VAL A 138 4.24 -16.49 10.07
C VAL A 138 4.38 -17.98 9.93
N SER A 139 4.40 -18.68 11.05
CA SER A 139 4.42 -20.14 11.05
C SER A 139 3.24 -20.69 10.22
N GLY A 140 3.52 -21.63 9.33
CA GLY A 140 2.66 -22.77 9.00
C GLY A 140 1.36 -22.55 8.22
N GLY A 141 0.83 -21.33 8.04
CA GLY A 141 -0.44 -21.19 7.31
C GLY A 141 -1.00 -19.79 7.05
N LEU A 142 -0.68 -18.76 7.85
CA LEU A 142 -1.39 -17.47 7.74
C LEU A 142 -1.24 -16.79 6.36
N SER A 143 -0.09 -16.92 5.71
CA SER A 143 0.10 -16.40 4.35
C SER A 143 -0.89 -17.01 3.36
N LYS A 144 -1.22 -18.31 3.50
CA LYS A 144 -2.24 -18.99 2.70
C LYS A 144 -3.65 -18.49 3.02
N VAL A 145 -3.94 -18.20 4.30
CA VAL A 145 -5.22 -17.62 4.73
C VAL A 145 -5.41 -16.24 4.07
N VAL A 146 -4.41 -15.37 4.16
CA VAL A 146 -4.46 -14.04 3.54
C VAL A 146 -4.55 -14.13 2.02
N ALA A 147 -3.75 -15.01 1.39
CA ALA A 147 -3.81 -15.23 -0.05
C ALA A 147 -5.21 -15.66 -0.51
N ALA A 148 -5.85 -16.56 0.23
CA ALA A 148 -7.20 -17.03 -0.07
C ALA A 148 -8.26 -15.94 0.13
N ALA A 149 -8.14 -15.14 1.20
CA ALA A 149 -9.01 -13.98 1.39
C ALA A 149 -8.90 -12.99 0.21
N LYS A 150 -7.68 -12.79 -0.33
CA LYS A 150 -7.43 -11.92 -1.49
C LYS A 150 -8.07 -12.44 -2.79
N GLU A 151 -8.45 -13.71 -2.89
CA GLU A 151 -9.17 -14.21 -4.08
C GLU A 151 -10.57 -13.58 -4.22
N ALA A 152 -11.18 -13.16 -3.11
CA ALA A 152 -12.45 -12.45 -3.07
C ALA A 152 -12.29 -10.92 -3.10
N LEU A 153 -11.07 -10.41 -3.32
CA LEU A 153 -10.82 -8.96 -3.40
C LEU A 153 -11.63 -8.35 -4.55
N ASN A 154 -12.17 -7.14 -4.31
CA ASN A 154 -13.04 -6.40 -5.22
C ASN A 154 -14.35 -7.13 -5.61
N LYS A 155 -14.77 -8.15 -4.84
CA LYS A 155 -16.08 -8.79 -5.01
C LYS A 155 -17.12 -8.11 -4.12
N PRO A 156 -18.37 -7.90 -4.60
CA PRO A 156 -19.42 -7.32 -3.77
C PRO A 156 -19.71 -8.17 -2.53
N TYR A 157 -20.02 -7.50 -1.42
CA TYR A 157 -20.53 -8.16 -0.23
C TYR A 157 -21.89 -8.79 -0.52
N VAL A 158 -22.08 -10.05 -0.15
CA VAL A 158 -23.35 -10.76 -0.28
C VAL A 158 -23.75 -11.32 1.08
N MET A 159 -24.75 -10.69 1.70
CA MET A 159 -25.30 -11.15 2.98
C MET A 159 -25.79 -12.60 2.87
N GLY A 160 -25.27 -13.49 3.72
CA GLY A 160 -25.64 -14.91 3.71
C GLY A 160 -24.88 -15.76 2.70
N GLY A 161 -24.01 -15.18 1.86
CA GLY A 161 -23.28 -15.92 0.82
C GLY A 161 -22.25 -16.91 1.37
N SER A 162 -21.97 -17.99 0.62
CA SER A 162 -21.09 -19.09 1.07
C SER A 162 -19.58 -18.82 0.90
N CYS A 163 -19.21 -17.76 0.19
CA CYS A 163 -17.83 -17.40 -0.17
C CYS A 163 -17.08 -18.55 -0.89
N GLU A 164 -17.59 -18.93 -2.05
CA GLU A 164 -17.00 -19.93 -2.93
C GLU A 164 -16.68 -19.33 -4.30
N PRO A 165 -15.54 -19.67 -4.94
CA PRO A 165 -15.29 -19.28 -6.32
C PRO A 165 -16.49 -19.65 -7.23
N PRO A 166 -16.96 -18.74 -8.11
CA PRO A 166 -16.35 -17.47 -8.53
C PRO A 166 -16.70 -16.23 -7.68
N PHE A 167 -17.25 -16.40 -6.48
CA PHE A 167 -17.63 -15.34 -5.52
C PHE A 167 -18.75 -14.42 -6.01
N THR A 168 -19.77 -14.99 -6.66
CA THR A 168 -20.92 -14.24 -7.20
C THR A 168 -22.25 -14.87 -6.80
N GLY A 169 -23.32 -14.06 -6.78
CA GLY A 169 -24.65 -14.51 -6.36
C GLY A 169 -24.62 -15.13 -4.96
N ALA A 170 -25.31 -16.26 -4.77
CA ALA A 170 -25.31 -16.99 -3.50
C ALA A 170 -23.91 -17.48 -3.05
N LYS A 171 -22.95 -17.57 -3.98
CA LYS A 171 -21.55 -17.92 -3.69
C LYS A 171 -20.68 -16.71 -3.32
N GLY A 172 -21.24 -15.49 -3.33
CA GLY A 172 -20.56 -14.30 -2.84
C GLY A 172 -20.19 -14.41 -1.36
N CYS A 173 -19.40 -13.46 -0.86
CA CYS A 173 -18.88 -13.50 0.50
C CYS A 173 -19.62 -12.52 1.42
N ASP A 174 -19.92 -12.95 2.64
CA ASP A 174 -20.15 -12.06 3.77
C ASP A 174 -18.94 -12.07 4.72
N CYS A 175 -19.05 -11.34 5.82
CA CYS A 175 -17.97 -11.21 6.80
C CYS A 175 -17.50 -12.58 7.32
N SER A 176 -18.43 -13.41 7.78
CA SER A 176 -18.13 -14.71 8.40
C SER A 176 -17.77 -15.79 7.39
N SER A 177 -18.37 -15.81 6.20
CA SER A 177 -18.05 -16.79 5.17
C SER A 177 -16.69 -16.53 4.53
N LEU A 178 -16.26 -15.27 4.39
CA LEU A 178 -14.89 -14.94 3.96
C LEU A 178 -13.84 -15.47 4.94
N VAL A 179 -14.04 -15.22 6.24
CA VAL A 179 -13.13 -15.70 7.29
C VAL A 179 -13.08 -17.23 7.30
N LYS A 180 -14.23 -17.89 7.23
CA LYS A 180 -14.31 -19.37 7.14
C LYS A 180 -13.60 -19.90 5.88
N TYR A 181 -13.83 -19.30 4.72
CA TYR A 181 -13.18 -19.68 3.46
C TYR A 181 -11.66 -19.58 3.56
N ALA A 182 -11.15 -18.45 4.04
CA ALA A 182 -9.73 -18.18 4.16
C ALA A 182 -9.03 -19.20 5.08
N TRP A 183 -9.58 -19.43 6.28
CA TRP A 183 -9.02 -20.37 7.26
C TRP A 183 -9.15 -21.85 6.82
N SER A 184 -10.14 -22.18 5.98
CA SER A 184 -10.27 -23.54 5.44
C SER A 184 -9.05 -23.98 4.62
N LYS A 185 -8.32 -23.03 3.99
CA LYS A 185 -7.12 -23.34 3.19
C LYS A 185 -5.93 -23.84 4.00
N VAL A 186 -6.00 -23.71 5.32
CA VAL A 186 -5.02 -24.26 6.26
C VAL A 186 -5.63 -25.34 7.15
N GLY A 187 -6.76 -25.91 6.74
CA GLY A 187 -7.44 -27.01 7.44
C GLY A 187 -8.25 -26.57 8.67
N VAL A 188 -8.39 -25.27 8.93
CA VAL A 188 -9.19 -24.75 10.04
C VAL A 188 -10.63 -24.55 9.58
N ASN A 189 -11.53 -25.41 10.06
CA ASN A 189 -12.95 -25.33 9.73
C ASN A 189 -13.71 -24.50 10.77
N LEU A 190 -13.99 -23.23 10.45
CA LEU A 190 -14.73 -22.34 11.33
C LEU A 190 -16.25 -22.52 11.21
N PRO A 191 -17.04 -22.22 12.25
CA PRO A 191 -18.50 -22.12 12.16
C PRO A 191 -18.98 -21.11 11.11
N ARG A 192 -20.24 -21.19 10.69
CA ARG A 192 -20.79 -20.31 9.63
C ARG A 192 -20.98 -18.87 10.09
N VAL A 193 -21.37 -18.63 11.33
CA VAL A 193 -21.81 -17.31 11.82
C VAL A 193 -20.77 -16.67 12.74
N THR A 194 -20.68 -15.34 12.69
CA THR A 194 -19.71 -14.56 13.48
C THR A 194 -19.79 -14.86 14.97
N TYR A 195 -20.99 -14.98 15.54
CA TYR A 195 -21.19 -15.20 16.98
C TYR A 195 -20.64 -16.54 17.47
N ASP A 196 -20.54 -17.54 16.59
CA ASP A 196 -19.88 -18.80 16.90
C ASP A 196 -18.37 -18.67 16.68
N GLN A 197 -17.95 -17.98 15.62
CA GLN A 197 -16.54 -17.77 15.29
C GLN A 197 -15.78 -17.01 16.37
N VAL A 198 -16.40 -16.00 17.02
CA VAL A 198 -15.75 -15.23 18.10
C VAL A 198 -15.43 -16.07 19.34
N GLY A 199 -16.09 -17.23 19.50
CA GLY A 199 -15.80 -18.20 20.55
C GLY A 199 -14.63 -19.14 20.21
N ILE A 200 -14.13 -19.11 18.97
CA ILE A 200 -13.04 -19.97 18.51
C ILE A 200 -11.69 -19.26 18.70
N GLY A 201 -10.71 -19.98 19.28
CA GLY A 201 -9.36 -19.48 19.50
C GLY A 201 -9.14 -18.92 20.91
N THR A 202 -8.10 -18.11 21.09
CA THR A 202 -7.75 -17.49 22.37
C THR A 202 -7.98 -15.98 22.27
N LYS A 203 -8.76 -15.43 23.20
CA LYS A 203 -9.00 -13.98 23.25
C LYS A 203 -7.70 -13.24 23.59
N VAL A 204 -7.32 -12.29 22.74
CA VAL A 204 -6.20 -11.37 22.90
C VAL A 204 -6.75 -10.07 23.50
N LYS A 205 -6.19 -9.57 24.61
CA LYS A 205 -6.67 -8.34 25.29
C LYS A 205 -5.82 -7.11 24.94
N SER A 206 -4.59 -7.34 24.48
CA SER A 206 -3.61 -6.31 24.16
C SER A 206 -2.63 -6.83 23.11
N ALA A 207 -1.92 -5.91 22.43
CA ALA A 207 -0.86 -6.30 21.48
C ALA A 207 0.25 -7.13 22.14
N SER A 208 0.51 -6.95 23.44
CA SER A 208 1.47 -7.77 24.20
C SER A 208 1.03 -9.21 24.42
N ASP A 209 -0.25 -9.54 24.21
CA ASP A 209 -0.74 -10.92 24.30
C ASP A 209 -0.54 -11.70 22.98
N LEU A 210 -0.10 -11.02 21.91
CA LEU A 210 0.25 -11.65 20.64
C LEU A 210 1.61 -12.35 20.83
N ARG A 211 1.59 -13.69 20.78
CA ARG A 211 2.78 -14.55 20.82
C ARG A 211 3.45 -14.68 19.46
#